data_AF-A0A3A4UK20-F1
#
_entry.id   AF-A0A3A4UK20-F1
#
_cell.length_a   1.000
_cell.length_b   1.000
_cell.length_c   1.000
_cell.angle_alpha   90.00
_cell.angle_beta   90.00
_cell.angle_gamma   90.00
#
_symmetry.space_group_name_H-M   'P 1'
#
loop_
_entity.id
_entity.type
_entity.pdbx_description
1 polymer ?
#
loop_
_entity_poly.entity_id
_entity_poly.type
_entity_poly.pdbx_seq_one_letter_code
_entity_poly.pdbx_strand_id
1 'polypeptide(L)'
;MVQASISVERRSGHSRERSSRSGTVSSVTGTALHPVGALLAPLVMVWTPIHVWSLAIRYVGDYRAAGVPMLPVAVGVRQAARCVGWSALALCGLAASLPLVLDLPTWAAVSTLALRLPILGVSVGVMLRPSASRAWALFKLSSPYLGLLFLVVAVAG
;
A
#
# COMPACT_ATOMS: atom_id res chain seq x y z
N MET A 1 49.82 32.73 -44.04
CA MET A 1 49.23 33.82 -44.84
C MET A 1 48.23 33.18 -45.78
N VAL A 2 47.03 33.78 -45.85
CA VAL A 2 45.87 33.46 -46.69
C VAL A 2 44.89 32.41 -46.16
N GLN A 3 43.64 32.83 -46.26
CA GLN A 3 42.44 32.48 -45.56
C GLN A 3 41.44 31.92 -46.59
N ALA A 4 40.49 31.14 -46.08
CA ALA A 4 39.08 31.18 -46.45
C ALA A 4 38.52 30.39 -47.65
N SER A 5 37.35 29.82 -47.34
CA SER A 5 36.11 29.75 -48.13
C SER A 5 35.77 28.41 -48.78
N ILE A 6 34.63 27.85 -48.33
CA ILE A 6 33.40 27.46 -49.07
C ILE A 6 32.68 26.42 -48.16
N SER A 7 31.72 26.82 -47.34
CA SER A 7 30.28 27.05 -47.60
C SER A 7 29.47 25.77 -47.90
N VAL A 8 28.70 25.35 -46.89
CA VAL A 8 27.30 24.87 -46.90
C VAL A 8 26.85 23.92 -48.01
N GLU A 9 26.51 22.67 -47.64
CA GLU A 9 25.48 21.89 -48.33
C GLU A 9 24.64 21.06 -47.32
N ARG A 10 23.40 20.84 -47.71
CA ARG A 10 22.19 20.71 -46.90
C ARG A 10 21.87 19.30 -46.37
N ARG A 11 21.13 19.32 -45.25
CA ARG A 11 19.88 18.60 -44.93
C ARG A 11 19.71 17.10 -45.26
N SER A 12 19.16 16.47 -44.22
CA SER A 12 18.00 15.57 -44.20
C SER A 12 18.18 14.10 -44.57
N GLY A 13 17.80 13.26 -43.60
CA GLY A 13 16.81 12.22 -43.86
C GLY A 13 17.31 10.79 -43.74
N HIS A 14 17.04 10.20 -42.57
CA HIS A 14 16.46 8.86 -42.43
C HIS A 14 17.15 7.69 -43.15
N SER A 15 17.78 6.78 -42.38
CA SER A 15 17.36 5.37 -42.33
C SER A 15 18.23 4.49 -41.42
N ARG A 16 17.53 3.85 -40.47
CA ARG A 16 17.66 2.44 -40.02
C ARG A 16 18.89 2.06 -39.19
N GLU A 17 18.70 1.86 -37.88
CA GLU A 17 18.30 0.58 -37.26
C GLU A 17 19.36 -0.52 -37.34
N ARG A 18 20.10 -0.72 -36.24
CA ARG A 18 20.28 -2.00 -35.54
C ARG A 18 21.13 -1.76 -34.29
N SER A 19 20.54 -1.91 -33.12
CA SER A 19 20.63 -3.16 -32.34
C SER A 19 21.83 -3.16 -31.41
N SER A 20 21.62 -2.65 -30.21
CA SER A 20 21.68 -3.49 -29.01
C SER A 20 21.09 -2.72 -27.84
N ARG A 21 19.78 -2.90 -27.67
CA ARG A 21 19.12 -2.84 -26.36
C ARG A 21 19.74 -3.95 -25.49
N SER A 22 20.87 -3.66 -24.86
CA SER A 22 21.08 -4.11 -23.49
C SER A 22 20.49 -2.99 -22.65
N GLY A 23 19.22 -3.04 -22.23
CA GLY A 23 18.67 -4.21 -21.56
C GLY A 23 19.38 -4.44 -20.23
N THR A 24 20.06 -3.43 -19.67
CA THR A 24 20.44 -3.43 -18.26
C THR A 24 19.17 -3.24 -17.45
N VAL A 25 18.44 -4.35 -17.30
CA VAL A 25 17.64 -4.59 -16.10
C VAL A 25 18.67 -4.63 -14.98
N SER A 26 19.06 -3.47 -14.47
CA SER A 26 19.76 -3.40 -13.19
C SER A 26 18.76 -3.86 -12.15
N SER A 27 18.93 -5.13 -11.78
CA SER A 27 18.28 -5.80 -10.67
C SER A 27 18.15 -4.86 -9.49
N VAL A 28 16.92 -4.57 -9.08
CA VAL A 28 16.58 -4.05 -7.74
C VAL A 28 16.88 -5.14 -6.71
N THR A 29 18.15 -5.49 -6.59
CA THR A 29 18.65 -6.54 -5.68
C THR A 29 20.11 -6.18 -5.39
N GLY A 30 20.32 -5.00 -4.81
CA GLY A 30 21.66 -4.45 -4.57
C GLY A 30 21.74 -3.53 -3.36
N THR A 31 20.62 -3.06 -2.83
CA THR A 31 20.53 -2.68 -1.43
C THR A 31 19.95 -3.89 -0.70
N ALA A 32 20.67 -4.39 0.31
CA ALA A 32 20.05 -5.28 1.30
C ALA A 32 18.67 -4.68 1.63
N LEU A 33 17.60 -5.48 1.54
CA LEU A 33 16.25 -5.02 1.87
C LEU A 33 16.35 -4.29 3.20
N HIS A 34 16.30 -2.96 3.18
CA HIS A 34 16.47 -2.18 4.39
C HIS A 34 15.39 -2.70 5.34
N PRO A 35 15.70 -3.06 6.60
CA PRO A 35 14.74 -3.72 7.49
C PRO A 35 13.40 -2.97 7.56
N VAL A 36 13.47 -1.64 7.49
CA VAL A 36 12.30 -0.75 7.33
C VAL A 36 11.47 -1.08 6.10
N GLY A 37 12.07 -1.11 4.90
CA GLY A 37 11.35 -1.39 3.65
C GLY A 37 10.73 -2.78 3.60
N ALA A 38 11.42 -3.77 4.18
CA ALA A 38 10.92 -5.14 4.29
C ALA A 38 9.67 -5.25 5.20
N LEU A 39 9.52 -4.38 6.21
CA LEU A 39 8.31 -4.32 7.05
C LEU A 39 7.21 -3.43 6.49
N LEU A 40 7.57 -2.27 5.92
CA LEU A 40 6.57 -1.32 5.44
C LEU A 40 5.83 -1.85 4.19
N ALA A 41 6.52 -2.58 3.31
CA ALA A 41 5.91 -3.18 2.13
C ALA A 41 4.72 -4.11 2.46
N PRO A 42 4.86 -5.15 3.30
CA PRO A 42 3.74 -5.99 3.68
C PRO A 42 2.65 -5.22 4.45
N LEU A 43 3.01 -4.16 5.18
CA LEU A 43 2.06 -3.34 5.92
C LEU A 43 1.12 -2.58 4.99
N VAL A 44 1.65 -1.98 3.92
CA VAL A 44 0.82 -1.36 2.86
C VAL A 44 0.02 -2.42 2.11
N MET A 45 0.66 -3.55 1.77
CA MET A 45 0.01 -4.64 1.01
C MET A 45 -1.18 -5.25 1.76
N VAL A 46 -1.12 -5.37 3.08
CA VAL A 46 -2.26 -5.83 3.91
C VAL A 46 -3.30 -4.72 4.11
N TRP A 47 -2.87 -3.47 4.18
CA TRP A 47 -3.78 -2.32 4.28
C TRP A 47 -4.65 -2.12 3.03
N THR A 48 -4.11 -2.33 1.83
CA THR A 48 -4.84 -2.16 0.56
C THR A 48 -6.13 -2.99 0.48
N PRO A 49 -6.13 -4.33 0.69
CA PRO A 49 -7.35 -5.12 0.64
C PRO A 49 -8.34 -4.77 1.76
N ILE A 50 -7.88 -4.36 2.95
CA ILE A 50 -8.77 -3.87 4.02
C ILE A 50 -9.56 -2.67 3.51
N HIS A 51 -8.88 -1.70 2.90
CA HIS A 51 -9.47 -0.46 2.42
C HIS A 51 -10.41 -0.70 1.23
N VAL A 52 -9.98 -1.48 0.24
CA VAL A 52 -10.78 -1.76 -0.96
C VAL A 52 -12.01 -2.62 -0.63
N TRP A 53 -11.86 -3.69 0.16
CA TRP A 53 -12.99 -4.57 0.46
C TRP A 53 -14.00 -3.95 1.41
N SER A 54 -13.58 -3.09 2.34
CA SER A 54 -14.52 -2.36 3.20
C SER A 54 -15.37 -1.36 2.40
N LEU A 55 -14.78 -0.69 1.40
CA LEU A 55 -15.53 0.14 0.46
C LEU A 55 -16.49 -0.70 -0.39
N ALA A 56 -16.01 -1.82 -0.92
CA ALA A 56 -16.82 -2.74 -1.71
C ALA A 56 -18.01 -3.31 -0.93
N ILE A 57 -17.87 -3.54 0.38
CA ILE A 57 -18.96 -3.99 1.26
C ILE A 57 -20.04 -2.91 1.36
N ARG A 58 -19.66 -1.63 1.46
CA ARG A 58 -20.61 -0.51 1.59
C ARG A 58 -21.43 -0.27 0.32
N TYR A 59 -20.80 -0.45 -0.84
CA TYR A 59 -21.38 -0.22 -2.17
C TYR A 59 -21.68 -1.53 -2.93
N VAL A 60 -21.86 -2.64 -2.22
CA VAL A 60 -22.06 -3.97 -2.81
C VAL A 60 -23.27 -4.02 -3.76
N GLY A 61 -24.31 -3.23 -3.48
CA GLY A 61 -25.50 -3.12 -4.33
C GLY A 61 -25.17 -2.53 -5.70
N ASP A 62 -24.38 -1.46 -5.72
CA ASP A 62 -23.97 -0.77 -6.95
C ASP A 62 -23.04 -1.66 -7.79
N TYR A 63 -22.10 -2.35 -7.15
CA TYR A 63 -21.24 -3.32 -7.83
C TYR A 63 -22.02 -4.50 -8.42
N ARG A 64 -23.05 -4.98 -7.71
CA ARG A 64 -23.94 -6.03 -8.22
C ARG A 64 -24.76 -5.54 -9.42
N ALA A 65 -25.32 -4.33 -9.35
CA ALA A 65 -26.08 -3.74 -10.44
C ALA A 65 -25.21 -3.48 -11.69
N ALA A 66 -23.96 -3.08 -11.48
CA ALA A 66 -22.98 -2.86 -12.56
C ALA A 66 -22.34 -4.15 -13.09
N GLY A 67 -22.64 -5.32 -12.53
CA GLY A 67 -22.06 -6.59 -12.96
C GLY A 67 -20.57 -6.74 -12.65
N VAL A 68 -20.02 -5.98 -11.70
CA VAL A 68 -18.61 -6.02 -11.32
C VAL A 68 -18.39 -7.06 -10.21
N PRO A 69 -17.64 -8.15 -10.47
CA PRO A 69 -17.43 -9.22 -9.48
C PRO A 69 -16.39 -8.79 -8.45
N MET A 70 -16.82 -8.15 -7.36
CA MET A 70 -15.98 -7.89 -6.19
C MET A 70 -16.16 -8.97 -5.11
N LEU A 71 -15.17 -9.11 -4.21
CA LEU A 71 -15.20 -10.08 -3.09
C LEU A 71 -16.56 -10.13 -2.35
N PRO A 72 -17.15 -9.02 -1.88
CA PRO A 72 -18.45 -9.05 -1.20
C PRO A 72 -19.64 -9.44 -2.09
N VAL A 73 -19.53 -9.30 -3.40
CA VAL A 73 -20.55 -9.77 -4.36
C VAL A 73 -20.48 -11.30 -4.48
N ALA A 74 -19.28 -11.87 -4.49
CA ALA A 74 -19.05 -13.31 -4.63
C ALA A 74 -19.30 -14.11 -3.34
N VAL A 75 -18.76 -13.68 -2.20
CA VAL A 75 -18.84 -14.44 -0.91
C VAL A 75 -19.90 -13.90 0.06
N GLY A 76 -20.52 -12.77 -0.28
CA GLY A 76 -21.49 -12.09 0.56
C GLY A 76 -20.87 -11.16 1.62
N VAL A 77 -21.68 -10.21 2.09
CA VAL A 77 -21.26 -9.13 3.00
C VAL A 77 -20.68 -9.64 4.31
N ARG A 78 -21.28 -10.66 4.93
CA ARG A 78 -20.81 -11.19 6.23
C ARG A 78 -19.43 -11.81 6.12
N GLN A 79 -19.18 -12.61 5.08
CA GLN A 79 -17.90 -13.28 4.89
C GLN A 79 -16.82 -12.29 4.48
N ALA A 80 -17.13 -11.35 3.59
CA ALA A 80 -16.21 -10.26 3.23
C ALA A 80 -15.86 -9.40 4.45
N ALA A 81 -16.82 -9.08 5.32
CA ALA A 81 -16.54 -8.33 6.55
C ALA A 81 -15.60 -9.09 7.49
N ARG A 82 -15.76 -10.40 7.66
CA ARG A 82 -14.80 -11.22 8.43
C ARG A 82 -13.41 -11.18 7.81
N CYS A 83 -13.31 -11.25 6.48
CA CYS A 83 -12.04 -11.17 5.76
C CYS A 83 -11.34 -9.82 6.03
N VAL A 84 -12.07 -8.71 5.96
CA VAL A 84 -11.57 -7.38 6.35
C VAL A 84 -11.11 -7.36 7.82
N GLY A 85 -11.87 -7.96 8.73
CA GLY A 85 -11.49 -8.08 10.14
C GLY A 85 -10.18 -8.85 10.36
N TRP A 86 -10.03 -10.00 9.70
CA TRP A 86 -8.79 -10.80 9.74
C TRP A 86 -7.59 -10.03 9.18
N SER A 87 -7.75 -9.38 8.04
CA SER A 87 -6.70 -8.54 7.47
C SER A 87 -6.32 -7.39 8.40
N ALA A 88 -7.28 -6.77 9.08
CA ALA A 88 -7.01 -5.71 10.06
C ALA A 88 -6.28 -6.22 11.31
N LEU A 89 -6.57 -7.44 11.77
CA LEU A 89 -5.77 -8.09 12.82
C LEU A 89 -4.34 -8.37 12.36
N ALA A 90 -4.18 -8.86 11.13
CA ALA A 90 -2.85 -9.07 10.54
C ALA A 90 -2.07 -7.75 10.44
N LEU A 91 -2.73 -6.65 10.05
CA LEU A 91 -2.14 -5.31 10.02
C LEU A 91 -1.67 -4.87 11.42
N CYS A 92 -2.48 -5.08 12.46
CA CYS A 92 -2.09 -4.78 13.84
C CYS A 92 -0.91 -5.64 14.32
N GLY A 93 -0.89 -6.91 13.96
CA GLY A 93 0.22 -7.83 14.28
C GLY A 93 1.52 -7.40 13.60
N LEU A 94 1.45 -7.06 12.32
CA LEU A 94 2.60 -6.57 11.58
C LEU A 94 3.09 -5.22 12.14
N ALA A 95 2.17 -4.30 12.45
CA ALA A 95 2.50 -3.05 13.12
C ALA A 95 3.07 -3.25 14.54
N ALA A 96 2.77 -4.36 15.22
CA ALA A 96 3.36 -4.70 16.52
C ALA A 96 4.86 -4.96 16.42
N SER A 97 5.32 -5.45 15.27
CA SER A 97 6.72 -5.79 15.06
C SER A 97 7.60 -4.57 14.75
N LEU A 98 7.01 -3.41 14.44
CA LEU A 98 7.77 -2.20 14.11
C LEU A 98 8.76 -1.80 15.22
N PRO A 99 8.36 -1.65 16.49
CA PRO A 99 9.30 -1.27 17.56
C PRO A 99 10.33 -2.35 17.90
N LEU A 100 10.17 -3.58 17.41
CA LEU A 100 11.11 -4.68 17.66
C LEU A 100 12.20 -4.74 16.59
N VAL A 101 11.90 -4.25 15.38
CA VAL A 101 12.83 -4.28 14.23
C VAL A 101 13.46 -2.92 13.99
N LEU A 102 12.77 -1.85 14.38
CA LEU A 102 13.24 -0.48 14.32
C LEU A 102 13.64 -0.04 15.72
N ASP A 103 14.84 0.51 15.88
CA ASP A 103 15.32 1.13 17.12
C ASP A 103 14.58 2.46 17.38
N LEU A 104 13.27 2.38 17.59
CA LEU A 104 12.42 3.54 17.83
C LEU A 104 12.60 4.04 19.27
N PRO A 105 12.64 5.37 19.47
CA PRO A 105 12.59 5.94 20.82
C PRO A 105 11.27 5.58 21.52
N THR A 106 11.29 5.51 22.84
CA THR A 106 10.17 5.04 23.67
C THR A 106 8.84 5.73 23.34
N TRP A 107 8.86 7.04 23.08
CA TRP A 107 7.65 7.80 22.73
C TRP A 107 7.02 7.32 21.41
N ALA A 108 7.84 6.98 20.42
CA ALA A 108 7.39 6.51 19.11
C ALA A 108 6.86 5.07 19.22
N ALA A 109 7.57 4.20 19.96
CA ALA A 109 7.11 2.84 20.26
C ALA A 109 5.73 2.85 20.95
N VAL A 110 5.54 3.67 21.99
CA VAL A 110 4.25 3.83 22.68
C VAL A 110 3.18 4.38 21.74
N SER A 111 3.53 5.34 20.89
CA SER A 111 2.59 5.92 19.92
C SER A 111 2.10 4.87 18.92
N THR A 112 3.00 4.08 18.31
CA THR A 112 2.60 2.99 17.41
C THR A 112 1.73 1.94 18.12
N LEU A 113 1.98 1.67 19.40
CA LEU A 113 1.15 0.78 20.20
C LEU A 113 -0.27 1.34 20.37
N ALA A 114 -0.38 2.60 20.77
CA ALA A 114 -1.64 3.30 21.04
C ALA A 114 -2.51 3.42 19.78
N LEU A 115 -1.91 3.74 18.64
CA LEU A 115 -2.62 3.90 17.36
C LEU A 115 -3.35 2.63 16.90
N ARG A 116 -2.91 1.45 17.34
CA ARG A 116 -3.52 0.16 16.95
C ARG A 116 -4.77 -0.17 17.76
N LEU A 117 -4.93 0.36 18.97
CA LEU A 117 -6.03 -0.01 19.88
C LEU A 117 -7.41 0.20 19.25
N PRO A 118 -7.69 1.32 18.56
CA PRO A 118 -8.98 1.53 17.90
C PRO A 118 -9.23 0.50 16.79
N ILE A 119 -8.21 0.23 15.95
CA ILE A 119 -8.32 -0.74 14.84
C ILE A 119 -8.61 -2.14 15.40
N LEU A 120 -7.91 -2.52 16.47
CA LEU A 120 -8.07 -3.82 17.12
C LEU A 120 -9.50 -3.98 17.68
N GLY A 121 -10.01 -2.96 18.40
CA GLY A 121 -11.36 -2.98 18.96
C GLY A 121 -12.45 -3.12 17.90
N VAL A 122 -12.35 -2.36 16.81
CA VAL A 122 -13.32 -2.46 15.70
C VAL A 122 -13.19 -3.81 14.98
N SER A 123 -11.97 -4.30 14.77
CA SER A 123 -11.71 -5.59 14.11
C SER A 123 -12.34 -6.75 14.87
N VAL A 124 -12.14 -6.80 16.19
CA VAL A 124 -12.80 -7.79 17.06
C VAL A 124 -14.33 -7.64 16.99
N GLY A 125 -14.84 -6.40 17.01
CA GLY A 125 -16.27 -6.15 16.86
C GLY A 125 -16.85 -6.65 15.53
N VAL A 126 -16.09 -6.54 14.42
CA VAL A 126 -16.46 -7.08 13.11
C VAL A 126 -16.49 -8.61 13.15
N MET A 127 -15.53 -9.25 13.81
CA MET A 127 -15.48 -10.71 13.91
C MET A 127 -16.65 -11.27 14.72
N LEU A 128 -16.99 -10.64 15.85
CA LEU A 128 -18.09 -11.07 16.70
C LEU A 128 -19.45 -10.85 16.03
N ARG A 129 -19.61 -9.73 15.32
CA ARG A 129 -20.87 -9.35 14.67
C ARG A 129 -20.58 -8.70 13.31
N PRO A 130 -20.41 -9.51 12.24
CA PRO A 130 -20.08 -9.00 10.91
C PRO A 130 -21.19 -8.11 10.37
N SER A 131 -20.88 -6.83 10.13
CA SER A 131 -21.83 -5.87 9.57
C SER A 131 -21.14 -4.87 8.65
N ALA A 132 -21.88 -4.39 7.65
CA ALA A 132 -21.39 -3.36 6.72
C ALA A 132 -21.01 -2.06 7.46
N SER A 133 -21.74 -1.70 8.52
CA SER A 133 -21.46 -0.52 9.32
C SER A 133 -20.10 -0.61 10.03
N ARG A 134 -19.75 -1.76 10.61
CA ARG A 134 -18.43 -1.95 11.25
C ARG A 134 -17.29 -2.07 10.24
N ALA A 135 -17.53 -2.71 9.10
CA ALA A 135 -16.55 -2.71 8.00
C ALA A 135 -16.26 -1.28 7.51
N TRP A 136 -17.29 -0.44 7.45
CA TRP A 136 -17.16 0.98 7.12
C TRP A 136 -16.41 1.79 8.19
N ALA A 137 -16.58 1.44 9.47
CA ALA A 137 -15.77 2.04 10.53
C ALA A 137 -14.27 1.71 10.35
N LEU A 138 -13.93 0.46 10.00
CA LEU A 138 -12.55 0.08 9.69
C LEU A 138 -11.97 0.86 8.50
N PHE A 139 -12.75 1.11 7.45
CA PHE A 139 -12.34 1.95 6.32
C PHE A 139 -11.90 3.34 6.77
N LYS A 140 -12.77 4.02 7.52
CA LYS A 140 -12.53 5.39 7.99
C LYS A 140 -11.35 5.47 8.96
N LEU A 141 -11.14 4.44 9.74
CA LEU A 141 -10.09 4.38 10.74
C LEU A 141 -8.73 4.00 10.14
N SER A 142 -8.72 3.14 9.11
CA SER A 142 -7.47 2.62 8.53
C SER A 142 -6.72 3.64 7.67
N SER A 143 -7.41 4.56 6.98
CA SER A 143 -6.77 5.65 6.22
C SER A 143 -5.92 6.59 7.09
N PRO A 144 -6.47 7.24 8.12
CA PRO A 144 -5.67 8.10 9.00
C PRO A 144 -4.65 7.27 9.78
N TYR A 145 -4.99 6.06 10.21
CA TYR A 145 -4.06 5.18 10.93
C TYR A 145 -2.73 4.99 10.18
N LEU A 146 -2.76 4.65 8.88
CA LEU A 146 -1.54 4.42 8.13
C LEU A 146 -0.72 5.70 7.94
N GLY A 147 -1.40 6.83 7.67
CA GLY A 147 -0.75 8.14 7.55
C GLY A 147 -0.06 8.58 8.85
N LEU A 148 -0.74 8.44 9.99
CA LEU A 148 -0.15 8.74 11.30
C LEU A 148 0.97 7.75 11.67
N LEU A 149 0.82 6.47 11.37
CA LEU A 149 1.87 5.47 11.63
C LEU A 149 3.16 5.83 10.89
N PHE A 150 3.05 6.18 9.61
CA PHE A 150 4.21 6.63 8.82
C PHE A 150 4.77 7.95 9.31
N LEU A 151 3.92 8.89 9.75
CA LEU A 151 4.37 10.14 10.34
C LEU A 151 5.19 9.89 11.61
N VAL A 152 4.72 9.02 12.51
CA VAL A 152 5.45 8.67 13.74
C VAL A 152 6.80 8.06 13.41
N VAL A 153 6.85 7.10 12.47
CA VAL A 153 8.11 6.48 12.05
C VAL A 153 9.05 7.50 11.39
N ALA A 154 8.53 8.41 10.57
CA ALA A 154 9.32 9.42 9.86
C ALA A 154 9.87 10.52 10.77
N VAL A 155 9.19 10.84 11.89
CA VAL A 155 9.68 11.79 12.90
C VAL A 155 10.67 11.12 13.86
N ALA A 156 10.58 9.80 14.01
CA ALA A 156 11.38 9.02 14.93
C ALA A 156 12.70 8.51 14.34
N GLY A 157 12.76 8.32 13.02
CA GLY A 157 13.97 7.93 12.27
C GLY A 157 14.73 9.12 11.73
#